data_AF-A0A976JLB4-F1
#
_entry.id   AF-A0A976JLB4-F1
#
_cell.length_a   1.000
_cell.length_b   1.000
_cell.length_c   1.000
_cell.angle_alpha   90.00
_cell.angle_beta   90.00
_cell.angle_gamma   90.00
#
_symmetry.space_group_name_H-M   'P 1'
#
loop_
_entity.id
_entity.type
_entity.pdbx_description
1 polymer ?
#
loop_
_entity_poly.entity_id
_entity_poly.type
_entity_poly.pdbx_seq_one_letter_code
_entity_poly.pdbx_strand_id
1 'polypeptide(L)'
;MFTAKRYLTIGLALCLLSFNASAGAGKLIDVLVNDTGLLELLGKNGIKGTAAKRASDYVTLSWKSLNQFGDRLPTKTEIKTILASISGSSEDIKIRNALREVLEKPADSMKKDDIVTAINNLIWLANRHGKRGSIVLACSACVSDTLSGHGFKFTLEVLSNASAAKVLNDVLPRNPKSLRNFISERMGTLGMGDFSRASTDLVGPEEERALGLFLGLAEYGTAQEKRLVEAILEVSKTPEGKVELLNPKNPHKLWKLFSDPKFKYDNADDWSDMLSKIARNSDGQENKKEAFFKYLKEKAGDDPFLNEQLNKVRAKKCFFR
;
A
#
# COMPACT_ATOMS: atom_id res chain seq x y z
N MET A 1 56.20 31.33 59.03
CA MET A 1 57.33 31.88 58.28
C MET A 1 57.09 31.56 56.80
N PHE A 2 57.10 32.58 55.97
CA PHE A 2 56.62 32.59 54.59
C PHE A 2 57.51 31.80 53.62
N THR A 3 56.87 31.09 52.67
CA THR A 3 57.30 31.09 51.27
C THR A 3 56.09 30.83 50.37
N ALA A 4 55.70 31.90 49.65
CA ALA A 4 54.85 31.89 48.47
C ALA A 4 55.63 31.27 47.29
N LYS A 5 55.10 30.90 46.11
CA LYS A 5 54.08 31.51 45.26
C LYS A 5 54.01 30.64 43.97
N ARG A 6 52.83 30.57 43.32
CA ARG A 6 52.58 30.29 41.88
C ARG A 6 52.73 28.82 41.45
N TYR A 7 51.95 28.21 40.56
CA TYR A 7 51.19 28.66 39.37
C TYR A 7 50.04 27.64 39.13
N LEU A 8 48.82 28.12 38.87
CA LEU A 8 48.17 28.03 37.56
C LEU A 8 47.19 26.85 37.43
N THR A 9 45.96 27.13 37.86
CA THR A 9 44.70 26.81 37.17
C THR A 9 44.85 25.96 35.90
N ILE A 10 44.83 24.63 36.04
CA ILE A 10 44.69 23.73 34.89
C ILE A 10 43.20 23.58 34.62
N GLY A 11 42.82 24.10 33.46
CA GLY A 11 41.47 24.30 32.99
C GLY A 11 40.59 23.06 33.04
N LEU A 12 39.42 23.27 33.65
CA LEU A 12 38.15 22.67 33.30
C LEU A 12 37.86 22.93 31.80
N ALA A 13 38.51 22.18 30.92
CA ALA A 13 38.34 22.26 29.46
C ALA A 13 38.08 20.87 28.87
N LEU A 14 37.24 20.09 29.54
CA LEU A 14 36.78 18.77 29.09
C LEU A 14 35.25 18.76 28.90
N CYS A 15 34.69 19.79 28.27
CA CYS A 15 33.25 19.86 27.92
C CYS A 15 32.98 20.61 26.60
N LEU A 16 33.91 20.62 25.65
CA LEU A 16 33.70 21.26 24.33
C LEU A 16 34.24 20.42 23.15
N LEU A 17 34.03 19.11 23.20
CA LEU A 17 33.91 18.32 21.97
C LEU A 17 32.46 17.92 21.78
N SER A 18 31.58 18.93 21.75
CA SER A 18 30.37 18.83 20.95
C SER A 18 30.86 18.65 19.52
N PHE A 19 30.83 17.42 19.02
CA PHE A 19 30.82 17.16 17.59
C PHE A 19 29.58 17.86 17.02
N ASN A 20 29.70 19.17 16.74
CA ASN A 20 28.91 19.81 15.70
C ASN A 20 29.48 19.31 14.37
N ALA A 21 29.32 18.02 14.11
CA ALA A 21 29.23 17.54 12.76
C ALA A 21 27.90 18.08 12.23
N SER A 22 27.91 19.34 11.80
CA SER A 22 27.03 19.82 10.75
C SER A 22 27.42 19.05 9.47
N ALA A 23 27.12 17.75 9.46
CA ALA A 23 27.21 16.93 8.27
C ALA A 23 26.30 17.60 7.26
N GLY A 24 26.90 18.19 6.22
CA GLY A 24 26.16 18.89 5.18
C GLY A 24 24.97 18.04 4.76
N ALA A 25 23.77 18.64 4.79
CA ALA A 25 22.51 17.96 4.57
C ALA A 25 22.63 16.95 3.44
N GLY A 26 22.61 15.66 3.79
CA GLY A 26 22.69 14.59 2.80
C GLY A 26 21.61 14.76 1.74
N LYS A 27 21.77 14.13 0.59
CA LYS A 27 20.68 14.10 -0.39
C LYS A 27 19.52 13.28 0.18
N LEU A 28 18.31 13.47 -0.33
CA LEU A 28 17.15 12.70 0.13
C LEU A 28 17.39 11.18 0.07
N ILE A 29 18.10 10.69 -0.94
CA ILE A 29 18.49 9.28 -1.04
C ILE A 29 19.31 8.78 0.16
N ASP A 30 20.18 9.63 0.74
CA ASP A 30 21.01 9.27 1.90
C ASP A 30 20.15 9.15 3.16
N VAL A 31 19.08 9.96 3.24
CA VAL A 31 18.11 9.95 4.33
C VAL A 31 17.15 8.77 4.23
N LEU A 32 16.62 8.45 3.04
CA LEU A 32 15.63 7.38 2.88
C LEU A 32 16.18 5.96 3.09
N VAL A 33 17.50 5.79 3.13
CA VAL A 33 18.13 4.50 3.48
C VAL A 33 18.54 4.42 4.95
N ASN A 34 18.28 5.46 5.74
CA ASN A 34 18.60 5.56 7.16
C ASN A 34 17.32 5.80 7.97
N ASP A 35 16.91 4.84 8.80
CA ASP A 35 15.66 4.91 9.58
C ASP A 35 15.62 6.16 10.48
N THR A 36 16.70 6.45 11.20
CA THR A 36 16.79 7.60 12.10
C THR A 36 16.67 8.93 11.34
N GLY A 37 17.46 9.10 10.28
CA GLY A 37 17.42 10.32 9.46
C GLY A 37 16.05 10.53 8.81
N LEU A 38 15.40 9.46 8.35
CA LEU A 38 14.07 9.53 7.78
C LEU A 38 13.03 9.96 8.81
N LEU A 39 13.07 9.39 10.02
CA LEU A 39 12.17 9.77 11.11
C LEU A 39 12.36 11.24 11.51
N GLU A 40 13.60 11.73 11.57
CA GLU A 40 13.90 13.15 11.83
C GLU A 40 13.34 14.06 10.72
N LEU A 41 13.56 13.69 9.45
CA LEU A 41 13.06 14.45 8.30
C LEU A 41 11.53 14.49 8.25
N LEU A 42 10.87 13.37 8.52
CA LEU A 42 9.40 13.28 8.64
C LEU A 42 8.90 14.15 9.79
N GLY A 43 9.55 14.08 10.95
CA GLY A 43 9.20 14.84 12.14
C GLY A 43 9.31 16.36 11.95
N LYS A 44 10.39 16.82 11.28
CA LYS A 44 10.61 18.21 10.85
C LYS A 44 9.50 18.71 9.93
N ASN A 45 8.91 17.81 9.14
CA ASN A 45 7.82 18.09 8.20
C ASN A 45 6.44 17.75 8.75
N GLY A 46 6.30 17.61 10.07
CA GLY A 46 5.02 17.46 10.76
C GLY A 46 4.39 16.07 10.68
N ILE A 47 5.10 15.05 10.17
CA ILE A 47 4.68 13.66 10.20
C ILE A 47 5.37 13.02 11.41
N LYS A 48 4.62 12.71 12.47
CA LYS A 48 5.17 12.29 13.78
C LYS A 48 4.53 11.00 14.29
N GLY A 49 5.16 10.41 15.31
CA GLY A 49 4.64 9.24 16.02
C GLY A 49 4.44 8.03 15.13
N THR A 50 3.30 7.35 15.27
CA THR A 50 2.98 6.11 14.55
C THR A 50 2.92 6.28 13.04
N ALA A 51 2.51 7.45 12.55
CA ALA A 51 2.48 7.75 11.11
C ALA A 51 3.91 7.82 10.53
N ALA A 52 4.83 8.48 11.24
CA ALA A 52 6.24 8.54 10.84
C ALA A 52 6.88 7.15 10.83
N LYS A 53 6.62 6.36 11.88
CA LYS A 53 7.16 5.00 11.97
C LYS A 53 6.67 4.12 10.83
N ARG A 54 5.35 4.12 10.56
CA ARG A 54 4.78 3.38 9.42
C ARG A 54 5.36 3.82 8.08
N ALA A 55 5.45 5.13 7.83
CA ALA A 55 6.06 5.64 6.60
C ALA A 55 7.50 5.16 6.43
N SER A 56 8.29 5.16 7.51
CA SER A 56 9.67 4.65 7.51
C SER A 56 9.74 3.15 7.23
N ASP A 57 8.86 2.37 7.85
CA ASP A 57 8.76 0.92 7.62
C ASP A 57 8.38 0.63 6.16
N TYR A 58 7.46 1.41 5.56
CA TYR A 58 7.10 1.28 4.14
C TYR A 58 8.26 1.62 3.21
N VAL A 59 9.07 2.63 3.52
CA VAL A 59 10.29 2.95 2.77
C VAL A 59 11.28 1.79 2.83
N THR A 60 11.51 1.25 4.03
CA THR A 60 12.39 0.11 4.26
C THR A 60 11.92 -1.12 3.47
N LEU A 61 10.64 -1.47 3.58
CA LEU A 61 10.03 -2.58 2.84
C LEU A 61 10.11 -2.37 1.33
N SER A 62 9.88 -1.14 0.86
CA SER A 62 9.95 -0.81 -0.56
C SER A 62 11.36 -0.98 -1.12
N TRP A 63 12.38 -0.49 -0.41
CA TRP A 63 13.77 -0.65 -0.84
C TRP A 63 14.23 -2.10 -0.81
N LYS A 64 13.89 -2.83 0.25
CA LYS A 64 14.15 -4.28 0.31
C LYS A 64 13.44 -5.00 -0.84
N SER A 65 12.18 -4.68 -1.10
CA SER A 65 11.41 -5.24 -2.21
C SER A 65 12.07 -4.94 -3.56
N LEU A 66 12.60 -3.74 -3.80
CA LEU A 66 13.28 -3.42 -5.06
C LEU A 66 14.69 -4.03 -5.19
N ASN A 67 15.33 -4.40 -4.08
CA ASN A 67 16.70 -4.92 -4.09
C ASN A 67 16.78 -6.40 -4.49
N GLN A 68 16.85 -6.69 -5.79
CA GLN A 68 16.83 -8.07 -6.32
C GLN A 68 17.93 -9.01 -5.76
N PHE A 69 19.00 -8.47 -5.17
CA PHE A 69 20.20 -9.23 -4.77
C PHE A 69 20.32 -9.54 -3.26
N GLY A 70 19.33 -9.18 -2.44
CA GLY A 70 19.31 -9.59 -1.03
C GLY A 70 18.36 -8.79 -0.13
N ASP A 71 18.06 -9.29 1.08
CA ASP A 71 17.04 -8.70 1.98
C ASP A 71 17.55 -7.55 2.85
N ARG A 72 18.77 -7.08 2.56
CA ARG A 72 19.33 -5.86 3.11
C ARG A 72 18.84 -4.63 2.34
N LEU A 73 18.96 -3.48 3.00
CA LEU A 73 18.79 -2.21 2.32
C LEU A 73 19.87 -2.03 1.23
N PRO A 74 19.50 -1.55 0.03
CA PRO A 74 20.44 -1.21 -1.01
C PRO A 74 21.23 0.04 -0.62
N THR A 75 22.49 0.10 -1.03
CA THR A 75 23.32 1.29 -0.98
C THR A 75 22.86 2.33 -1.99
N LYS A 76 23.33 3.57 -1.87
CA LYS A 76 23.03 4.66 -2.82
C LYS A 76 23.32 4.29 -4.28
N THR A 77 24.47 3.65 -4.53
CA THR A 77 24.86 3.22 -5.88
C THR A 77 23.91 2.14 -6.40
N GLU A 78 23.56 1.17 -5.55
CA GLU A 78 22.61 0.12 -5.90
C GLU A 78 21.21 0.69 -6.19
N ILE A 79 20.73 1.67 -5.42
CA ILE A 79 19.45 2.35 -5.70
C ILE A 79 19.46 2.97 -7.09
N LYS A 80 20.54 3.65 -7.49
CA LYS A 80 20.64 4.25 -8.82
C LYS A 80 20.55 3.18 -9.92
N THR A 81 21.25 2.07 -9.73
CA THR A 81 21.22 0.93 -10.66
C THR A 81 19.84 0.27 -10.72
N ILE A 82 19.23 0.01 -9.57
CA ILE A 82 17.87 -0.53 -9.44
C ILE A 82 16.89 0.35 -10.20
N LEU A 83 16.87 1.65 -9.90
CA LEU A 83 15.95 2.58 -10.55
C LEU A 83 16.22 2.65 -12.05
N ALA A 84 17.49 2.65 -12.51
CA ALA A 84 17.80 2.65 -13.94
C ALA A 84 17.33 1.36 -14.67
N SER A 85 17.32 0.22 -13.97
CA SER A 85 16.88 -1.08 -14.50
C SER A 85 15.36 -1.21 -14.63
N ILE A 86 14.59 -0.39 -13.90
CA ILE A 86 13.12 -0.39 -14.00
C ILE A 86 12.74 0.10 -15.39
N SER A 87 12.19 -0.81 -16.18
CA SER A 87 11.54 -0.56 -17.46
C SER A 87 10.05 -0.86 -17.36
N GLY A 88 9.27 -0.43 -18.34
CA GLY A 88 7.83 -0.66 -18.35
C GLY A 88 7.08 0.32 -19.23
N SER A 89 5.83 0.57 -18.86
CA SER A 89 4.94 1.57 -19.46
C SER A 89 5.48 2.99 -19.33
N SER A 90 4.85 3.93 -20.05
CA SER A 90 5.14 5.36 -19.92
C SER A 90 4.93 5.88 -18.50
N GLU A 91 3.95 5.33 -17.76
CA GLU A 91 3.69 5.67 -16.37
C GLU A 91 4.81 5.18 -15.44
N ASP A 92 5.28 3.94 -15.63
CA ASP A 92 6.43 3.39 -14.90
C ASP A 92 7.65 4.30 -15.04
N ILE A 93 7.95 4.72 -16.28
CA ILE A 93 9.07 5.60 -16.62
C ILE A 93 8.90 6.98 -15.98
N LYS A 94 7.69 7.55 -16.02
CA LYS A 94 7.38 8.85 -15.43
C LYS A 94 7.60 8.85 -13.92
N ILE A 95 7.04 7.87 -13.22
CA ILE A 95 7.15 7.73 -11.75
C ILE A 95 8.61 7.49 -11.33
N ARG A 96 9.32 6.61 -12.04
CA ARG A 96 10.75 6.36 -11.85
C ARG A 96 11.59 7.61 -12.01
N ASN A 97 11.38 8.38 -13.09
CA ASN A 97 12.16 9.59 -13.35
C ASN A 97 11.88 10.68 -12.29
N ALA A 98 10.61 10.86 -11.91
CA ALA A 98 10.23 11.79 -10.85
C ALA A 98 10.87 11.42 -9.51
N LEU A 99 10.88 10.12 -9.15
CA LEU A 99 11.58 9.66 -7.95
C LEU A 99 13.08 9.96 -8.02
N ARG A 100 13.75 9.59 -9.13
CA ARG A 100 15.18 9.84 -9.31
C ARG A 100 15.55 11.32 -9.15
N GLU A 101 14.73 12.21 -9.68
CA GLU A 101 14.96 13.65 -9.56
C GLU A 101 14.89 14.11 -8.10
N VAL A 102 13.85 13.73 -7.37
CA VAL A 102 13.64 14.14 -5.97
C VAL A 102 14.71 13.55 -5.04
N LEU A 103 15.16 12.32 -5.30
CA LEU A 103 16.20 11.64 -4.52
C LEU A 103 17.55 12.37 -4.53
N GLU A 104 17.85 13.15 -5.57
CA GLU A 104 19.13 13.84 -5.72
C GLU A 104 19.17 15.23 -5.09
N LYS A 105 18.01 15.72 -4.60
CA LYS A 105 17.88 17.05 -3.99
C LYS A 105 18.37 17.02 -2.53
N PRO A 106 18.86 18.16 -1.98
CA PRO A 106 19.30 18.24 -0.59
C PRO A 106 18.15 17.96 0.38
N ALA A 107 18.33 17.06 1.34
CA ALA A 107 17.25 16.63 2.24
C ALA A 107 16.68 17.80 3.07
N ASP A 108 17.53 18.73 3.50
CA ASP A 108 17.09 19.89 4.27
C ASP A 108 16.27 20.92 3.48
N SER A 109 16.30 20.84 2.14
CA SER A 109 15.46 21.67 1.27
C SER A 109 14.10 21.05 0.98
N MET A 110 13.86 19.80 1.40
CA MET A 110 12.64 19.06 1.09
C MET A 110 11.45 19.59 1.88
N LYS A 111 10.36 19.86 1.16
CA LYS A 111 9.05 20.11 1.77
C LYS A 111 8.34 18.79 2.02
N LYS A 112 7.31 18.83 2.88
CA LYS A 112 6.43 17.68 3.15
C LYS A 112 5.95 16.99 1.87
N ASP A 113 5.49 17.76 0.89
CA ASP A 113 4.94 17.22 -0.36
C ASP A 113 5.99 16.52 -1.22
N ASP A 114 7.25 17.00 -1.22
CA ASP A 114 8.36 16.34 -1.92
C ASP A 114 8.65 14.97 -1.30
N ILE A 115 8.69 14.92 0.04
CA ILE A 115 8.94 13.69 0.80
C ILE A 115 7.82 12.68 0.57
N VAL A 116 6.57 13.11 0.72
CA VAL A 116 5.39 12.25 0.54
C VAL A 116 5.29 11.75 -0.90
N THR A 117 5.60 12.59 -1.89
CA THR A 117 5.65 12.18 -3.30
C THR A 117 6.74 11.15 -3.55
N ALA A 118 7.95 11.34 -3.00
CA ALA A 118 9.03 10.38 -3.11
C ALA A 118 8.64 9.03 -2.50
N ILE A 119 8.05 9.02 -1.30
CA ILE A 119 7.62 7.78 -0.64
C ILE A 119 6.49 7.10 -1.43
N ASN A 120 5.48 7.84 -1.90
CA ASN A 120 4.41 7.28 -2.72
C ASN A 120 4.93 6.65 -4.01
N ASN A 121 5.86 7.33 -4.71
CA ASN A 121 6.46 6.82 -5.95
C ASN A 121 7.31 5.57 -5.67
N LEU A 122 8.05 5.56 -4.56
CA LEU A 122 8.84 4.41 -4.13
C LEU A 122 7.95 3.19 -3.83
N ILE A 123 6.87 3.37 -3.05
CA ILE A 123 5.90 2.31 -2.74
C ILE A 123 5.27 1.76 -4.02
N TRP A 124 4.88 2.66 -4.94
CA TRP A 124 4.27 2.28 -6.21
C TRP A 124 5.22 1.41 -7.05
N LEU A 125 6.48 1.84 -7.22
CA LEU A 125 7.50 1.09 -7.96
C LEU A 125 7.83 -0.23 -7.27
N ALA A 126 7.93 -0.25 -5.95
CA ALA A 126 8.21 -1.47 -5.19
C ALA A 126 7.09 -2.51 -5.29
N ASN A 127 5.83 -2.09 -5.23
CA ASN A 127 4.68 -2.98 -5.41
C ASN A 127 4.67 -3.62 -6.81
N ARG A 128 5.04 -2.84 -7.83
CA ARG A 128 4.97 -3.25 -9.24
C ARG A 128 6.21 -4.00 -9.75
N HIS A 129 7.40 -3.62 -9.32
CA HIS A 129 8.68 -4.14 -9.84
C HIS A 129 9.55 -4.87 -8.80
N GLY A 130 9.19 -4.83 -7.52
CA GLY A 130 9.99 -5.47 -6.48
C GLY A 130 9.96 -7.00 -6.52
N LYS A 131 11.05 -7.62 -6.05
CA LYS A 131 11.13 -9.05 -5.75
C LYS A 131 10.08 -9.42 -4.71
N ARG A 132 9.45 -10.58 -4.92
CA ARG A 132 8.20 -10.93 -4.25
C ARG A 132 8.42 -11.52 -2.88
N GLY A 133 7.80 -10.89 -1.89
CA GLY A 133 7.33 -11.49 -0.65
C GLY A 133 5.81 -11.33 -0.55
N SER A 134 5.24 -11.62 0.61
CA SER A 134 3.81 -11.48 0.93
C SER A 134 3.32 -10.02 0.99
N ILE A 135 3.97 -9.12 0.27
CA ILE A 135 3.69 -7.69 0.29
C ILE A 135 2.58 -7.34 -0.71
N VAL A 136 1.59 -6.57 -0.25
CA VAL A 136 0.53 -6.00 -1.10
C VAL A 136 0.28 -4.54 -0.73
N LEU A 137 -0.17 -3.77 -1.72
CA LEU A 137 -0.49 -2.37 -1.59
C LEU A 137 -1.97 -2.18 -1.20
N ALA A 138 -2.21 -1.40 -0.15
CA ALA A 138 -3.55 -1.03 0.31
C ALA A 138 -3.79 0.49 0.21
N CYS A 139 -5.07 0.89 0.18
CA CYS A 139 -5.45 2.30 0.09
C CYS A 139 -5.33 2.98 1.45
N SER A 140 -4.46 3.99 1.55
CA SER A 140 -4.25 4.74 2.79
C SER A 140 -5.53 5.35 3.36
N ALA A 141 -6.42 5.92 2.52
CA ALA A 141 -7.66 6.53 2.98
C ALA A 141 -8.57 5.52 3.69
N CYS A 142 -8.54 4.26 3.26
CA CYS A 142 -9.37 3.20 3.83
C CYS A 142 -8.76 2.61 5.11
N VAL A 143 -7.43 2.63 5.23
CA VAL A 143 -6.73 1.95 6.33
C VAL A 143 -6.18 2.91 7.40
N SER A 144 -5.95 4.19 7.08
CA SER A 144 -5.30 5.16 7.98
C SER A 144 -5.62 6.61 7.62
N ASP A 145 -6.51 7.23 8.39
CA ASP A 145 -6.88 8.65 8.28
C ASP A 145 -5.67 9.56 8.52
N THR A 146 -4.79 9.19 9.44
CA THR A 146 -3.56 9.94 9.73
C THR A 146 -2.63 9.97 8.53
N LEU A 147 -2.34 8.82 7.91
CA LEU A 147 -1.45 8.75 6.75
C LEU A 147 -2.08 9.46 5.54
N SER A 148 -3.36 9.23 5.30
CA SER A 148 -4.09 9.91 4.22
C SER A 148 -4.11 11.43 4.40
N GLY A 149 -4.31 11.92 5.63
CA GLY A 149 -4.22 13.35 5.96
C GLY A 149 -2.83 13.96 5.77
N HIS A 150 -1.77 13.14 5.71
CA HIS A 150 -0.44 13.58 5.33
C HIS A 150 -0.15 13.48 3.81
N GLY A 151 -1.10 12.99 3.00
CA GLY A 151 -0.95 12.88 1.55
C GLY A 151 -0.36 11.55 1.07
N PHE A 152 -0.12 10.59 1.97
CA PHE A 152 0.19 9.23 1.55
C PHE A 152 -1.02 8.67 0.80
N LYS A 153 -0.78 8.04 -0.35
CA LYS A 153 -1.84 7.42 -1.17
C LYS A 153 -2.02 5.96 -0.82
N PHE A 154 -0.91 5.30 -0.47
CA PHE A 154 -0.83 3.87 -0.32
C PHE A 154 -0.16 3.48 0.99
N THR A 155 -0.49 2.29 1.47
CA THR A 155 0.29 1.59 2.48
C THR A 155 0.85 0.31 1.87
N LEU A 156 1.96 -0.16 2.42
CA LEU A 156 2.64 -1.36 1.96
C LEU A 156 2.62 -2.40 3.08
N GLU A 157 1.87 -3.48 2.90
CA GLU A 157 1.53 -4.39 3.99
C GLU A 157 2.07 -5.79 3.70
N VAL A 158 2.64 -6.45 4.71
CA VAL A 158 3.03 -7.85 4.64
C VAL A 158 1.86 -8.70 5.14
N LEU A 159 1.29 -9.51 4.26
CA LEU A 159 0.23 -10.45 4.64
C LEU A 159 0.81 -11.63 5.43
N SER A 160 0.26 -11.85 6.62
CA SER A 160 0.64 -12.96 7.50
C SER A 160 -0.13 -14.25 7.23
N ASN A 161 -1.26 -14.18 6.52
CA ASN A 161 -2.05 -15.35 6.15
C ASN A 161 -1.28 -16.26 5.18
N ALA A 162 -1.24 -17.56 5.49
CA ALA A 162 -0.39 -18.53 4.79
C ALA A 162 -0.83 -18.80 3.34
N SER A 163 -2.14 -18.90 3.08
CA SER A 163 -2.69 -19.10 1.72
C SER A 163 -2.43 -17.87 0.84
N ALA A 164 -2.67 -16.67 1.36
CA ALA A 164 -2.37 -15.42 0.67
C ALA A 164 -0.88 -15.26 0.40
N ALA A 165 -0.03 -15.56 1.39
CA ALA A 165 1.42 -15.58 1.22
C ALA A 165 1.85 -16.56 0.11
N LYS A 166 1.31 -17.79 0.11
CA LYS A 166 1.55 -18.79 -0.93
C LYS A 166 1.15 -18.27 -2.31
N VAL A 167 -0.05 -17.68 -2.44
CA VAL A 167 -0.50 -17.11 -3.72
C VAL A 167 0.46 -16.03 -4.21
N LEU A 168 0.81 -15.07 -3.34
CA LEU A 168 1.69 -13.95 -3.70
C LEU A 168 3.11 -14.38 -4.09
N ASN A 169 3.63 -15.42 -3.44
CA ASN A 169 5.02 -15.86 -3.59
C ASN A 169 5.20 -16.91 -4.69
N ASP A 170 4.26 -17.86 -4.78
CA ASP A 170 4.43 -19.09 -5.57
C ASP A 170 3.53 -19.16 -6.79
N VAL A 171 2.37 -18.48 -6.76
CA VAL A 171 1.37 -18.54 -7.84
C VAL A 171 1.49 -17.34 -8.78
N LEU A 172 1.56 -16.12 -8.24
CA LEU A 172 1.54 -14.93 -9.08
C LEU A 172 2.84 -14.78 -9.90
N PRO A 173 2.77 -14.49 -11.21
CA PRO A 173 3.97 -14.29 -12.05
C PRO A 173 4.68 -12.97 -11.79
N ARG A 174 6.02 -12.99 -11.63
CA ARG A 174 6.84 -11.90 -11.04
C ARG A 174 6.82 -10.54 -11.73
N ASN A 175 6.83 -10.51 -13.05
CA ASN A 175 6.90 -9.27 -13.82
C ASN A 175 5.49 -8.75 -14.17
N PRO A 176 5.30 -7.42 -14.35
CA PRO A 176 3.97 -6.83 -14.61
C PRO A 176 3.26 -7.39 -15.85
N LYS A 177 3.99 -7.66 -16.94
CA LYS A 177 3.39 -8.19 -18.18
C LYS A 177 2.81 -9.58 -17.97
N SER A 178 3.58 -10.48 -17.37
CA SER A 178 3.10 -11.83 -17.04
C SER A 178 1.98 -11.80 -15.99
N LEU A 179 2.01 -10.87 -15.04
CA LEU A 179 0.90 -10.69 -14.09
C LEU A 179 -0.40 -10.29 -14.80
N ARG A 180 -0.36 -9.33 -15.72
CA ARG A 180 -1.54 -8.95 -16.52
C ARG A 180 -2.07 -10.11 -17.36
N ASN A 181 -1.18 -10.90 -17.96
CA ASN A 181 -1.57 -12.10 -18.71
C ASN A 181 -2.27 -13.13 -17.79
N PHE A 182 -1.69 -13.39 -16.61
CA PHE A 182 -2.30 -14.26 -15.61
C PHE A 182 -3.69 -13.78 -15.19
N ILE A 183 -3.85 -12.48 -14.90
CA ILE A 183 -5.14 -11.89 -14.55
C ILE A 183 -6.15 -12.10 -15.69
N SER A 184 -5.76 -11.77 -16.92
CA SER A 184 -6.63 -11.90 -18.09
C SER A 184 -7.06 -13.36 -18.33
N GLU A 185 -6.12 -14.30 -18.24
CA GLU A 185 -6.40 -15.73 -18.39
C GLU A 185 -7.34 -16.21 -17.29
N ARG A 186 -7.02 -15.93 -16.01
CA ARG A 186 -7.81 -16.40 -14.88
C ARG A 186 -9.20 -15.79 -14.82
N MET A 187 -9.35 -14.51 -15.14
CA MET A 187 -10.68 -13.91 -15.27
C MET A 187 -11.52 -14.58 -16.37
N GLY A 188 -10.90 -14.91 -17.51
CA GLY A 188 -11.57 -15.64 -18.60
C GLY A 188 -11.99 -17.05 -18.18
N THR A 189 -11.07 -17.83 -17.62
CA THR A 189 -11.33 -19.21 -17.16
C THR A 189 -12.38 -19.27 -16.07
N LEU A 190 -12.39 -18.30 -15.15
CA LEU A 190 -13.35 -18.25 -14.04
C LEU A 190 -14.65 -17.51 -14.40
N GLY A 191 -14.82 -17.08 -15.66
CA GLY A 191 -16.04 -16.42 -16.12
C GLY A 191 -16.30 -15.05 -15.49
N MET A 192 -15.26 -14.33 -15.06
CA MET A 192 -15.36 -13.06 -14.31
C MET A 192 -15.35 -11.80 -15.17
N GLY A 193 -15.41 -11.94 -16.50
CA GLY A 193 -15.33 -10.85 -17.47
C GLY A 193 -13.99 -10.77 -18.20
N ASP A 194 -13.80 -9.70 -18.98
CA ASP A 194 -12.64 -9.49 -19.85
C ASP A 194 -11.74 -8.37 -19.31
N PHE A 195 -10.57 -8.75 -18.77
CA PHE A 195 -9.61 -7.80 -18.23
C PHE A 195 -9.04 -6.82 -19.27
N SER A 196 -9.01 -7.21 -20.55
CA SER A 196 -8.49 -6.33 -21.61
C SER A 196 -9.33 -5.07 -21.81
N ARG A 197 -10.60 -5.12 -21.39
CA ARG A 197 -11.57 -4.01 -21.45
C ARG A 197 -11.62 -3.21 -20.14
N ALA A 198 -10.90 -3.63 -19.10
CA ALA A 198 -10.88 -2.93 -17.84
C ALA A 198 -10.20 -1.56 -18.00
N SER A 199 -10.92 -0.49 -17.67
CA SER A 199 -10.32 0.84 -17.57
C SER A 199 -9.41 0.92 -16.35
N THR A 200 -8.42 1.80 -16.41
CA THR A 200 -7.53 2.12 -15.27
C THR A 200 -8.29 2.66 -14.06
N ASP A 201 -9.51 3.14 -14.26
CA ASP A 201 -10.40 3.53 -13.17
C ASP A 201 -10.97 2.35 -12.39
N LEU A 202 -11.15 1.19 -13.02
CA LEU A 202 -11.64 0.00 -12.31
C LEU A 202 -10.49 -0.71 -11.60
N VAL A 203 -9.36 -0.87 -12.30
CA VAL A 203 -8.14 -1.50 -11.77
C VAL A 203 -6.93 -0.69 -12.21
N GLY A 204 -6.32 0.01 -11.26
CA GLY A 204 -5.07 0.71 -11.49
C GLY A 204 -3.90 -0.26 -11.63
N PRO A 205 -2.79 0.13 -12.31
CA PRO A 205 -1.57 -0.69 -12.40
C PRO A 205 -1.02 -1.14 -11.04
N GLU A 206 -1.22 -0.35 -9.99
CA GLU A 206 -0.84 -0.65 -8.62
C GLU A 206 -1.75 -1.69 -7.93
N GLU A 207 -2.96 -1.88 -8.43
CA GLU A 207 -3.95 -2.77 -7.84
C GLU A 207 -3.95 -4.17 -8.50
N GLU A 208 -3.26 -4.35 -9.63
CA GLU A 208 -3.13 -5.63 -10.35
C GLU A 208 -2.71 -6.77 -9.42
N ARG A 209 -1.82 -6.51 -8.46
CA ARG A 209 -1.34 -7.53 -7.52
C ARG A 209 -2.43 -7.97 -6.54
N ALA A 210 -3.26 -7.04 -6.05
CA ALA A 210 -4.39 -7.35 -5.19
C ALA A 210 -5.48 -8.11 -5.97
N LEU A 211 -5.72 -7.76 -7.24
CA LEU A 211 -6.62 -8.52 -8.10
C LEU A 211 -6.07 -9.93 -8.39
N GLY A 212 -4.76 -10.05 -8.67
CA GLY A 212 -4.09 -11.33 -8.81
C GLY A 212 -4.24 -12.20 -7.57
N LEU A 213 -4.08 -11.63 -6.36
CA LEU A 213 -4.31 -12.33 -5.10
C LEU A 213 -5.74 -12.86 -5.01
N PHE A 214 -6.74 -12.03 -5.29
CA PHE A 214 -8.15 -12.46 -5.32
C PHE A 214 -8.37 -13.65 -6.26
N LEU A 215 -7.85 -13.58 -7.49
CA LEU A 215 -7.98 -14.65 -8.48
C LEU A 215 -7.22 -15.92 -8.06
N GLY A 216 -6.04 -15.77 -7.45
CA GLY A 216 -5.29 -16.90 -6.93
C GLY A 216 -5.98 -17.57 -5.75
N LEU A 217 -6.63 -16.82 -4.86
CA LEU A 217 -7.40 -17.38 -3.75
C LEU A 217 -8.67 -18.10 -4.22
N ALA A 218 -9.26 -17.70 -5.35
CA ALA A 218 -10.35 -18.44 -5.97
C ALA A 218 -9.98 -19.91 -6.27
N GLU A 219 -8.71 -20.16 -6.63
CA GLU A 219 -8.23 -21.49 -7.02
C GLU A 219 -7.49 -22.20 -5.87
N TYR A 220 -6.61 -21.48 -5.18
CA TYR A 220 -5.66 -22.02 -4.20
C TYR A 220 -5.98 -21.66 -2.74
N GLY A 221 -7.04 -20.88 -2.51
CA GLY A 221 -7.48 -20.50 -1.16
C GLY A 221 -8.07 -21.67 -0.37
N THR A 222 -8.22 -21.44 0.92
CA THR A 222 -9.01 -22.25 1.85
C THR A 222 -10.49 -22.24 1.47
N ALA A 223 -11.28 -23.14 2.05
CA ALA A 223 -12.73 -23.18 1.79
C ALA A 223 -13.43 -21.85 2.12
N GLN A 224 -13.01 -21.18 3.21
CA GLN A 224 -13.58 -19.91 3.67
C GLN A 224 -13.22 -18.75 2.73
N GLU A 225 -11.99 -18.72 2.25
CA GLU A 225 -11.54 -17.73 1.27
C GLU A 225 -12.28 -17.91 -0.07
N LYS A 226 -12.47 -19.15 -0.52
CA LYS A 226 -13.22 -19.45 -1.75
C LYS A 226 -14.69 -19.07 -1.63
N ARG A 227 -15.32 -19.34 -0.48
CA ARG A 227 -16.69 -18.89 -0.20
C ARG A 227 -16.82 -17.36 -0.25
N LEU A 228 -15.83 -16.64 0.27
CA LEU A 228 -15.81 -15.18 0.19
C LEU A 228 -15.61 -14.70 -1.25
N VAL A 229 -14.75 -15.35 -2.02
CA VAL A 229 -14.61 -15.08 -3.47
C VAL A 229 -15.97 -15.24 -4.15
N GLU A 230 -16.66 -16.37 -3.97
CA GLU A 230 -17.97 -16.63 -4.55
C GLU A 230 -18.99 -15.54 -4.16
N ALA A 231 -19.05 -15.16 -2.88
CA ALA A 231 -19.96 -14.10 -2.42
C ALA A 231 -19.65 -12.73 -3.07
N ILE A 232 -18.37 -12.42 -3.34
CA ILE A 232 -17.98 -11.24 -4.10
C ILE A 232 -18.44 -11.35 -5.56
N LEU A 233 -18.35 -12.52 -6.19
CA LEU A 233 -18.82 -12.75 -7.55
C LEU A 233 -20.34 -12.61 -7.66
N GLU A 234 -21.10 -13.04 -6.65
CA GLU A 234 -22.55 -12.82 -6.58
C GLU A 234 -22.91 -11.34 -6.58
N VAL A 235 -22.14 -10.50 -5.88
CA VAL A 235 -22.31 -9.03 -5.91
C VAL A 235 -21.91 -8.45 -7.27
N SER A 236 -21.07 -9.17 -8.04
CA SER A 236 -20.59 -8.77 -9.36
C SER A 236 -21.53 -9.17 -10.51
N LYS A 237 -22.66 -9.85 -10.23
CA LYS A 237 -23.60 -10.28 -11.26
C LYS A 237 -24.38 -9.10 -11.84
N THR A 238 -24.47 -9.06 -13.17
CA THR A 238 -25.38 -8.17 -13.91
C THR A 238 -26.83 -8.66 -13.74
N PRO A 239 -27.84 -7.84 -14.12
CA PRO A 239 -29.25 -8.26 -14.10
C PRO A 239 -29.53 -9.52 -14.92
N GLU A 240 -28.73 -9.79 -15.95
CA GLU A 240 -28.81 -11.00 -16.79
C GLU A 240 -28.13 -12.23 -16.15
N GLY A 241 -27.59 -12.09 -14.93
CA GLY A 241 -26.94 -13.17 -14.20
C GLY A 241 -25.49 -13.45 -14.60
N LYS A 242 -24.92 -12.67 -15.53
CA LYS A 242 -23.52 -12.78 -15.93
C LYS A 242 -22.63 -12.16 -14.86
N VAL A 243 -21.54 -12.84 -14.48
CA VAL A 243 -20.54 -12.27 -13.57
C VAL A 243 -19.65 -11.30 -14.34
N GLU A 244 -19.58 -10.05 -13.90
CA GLU A 244 -18.69 -9.04 -14.46
C GLU A 244 -18.01 -8.27 -13.31
N LEU A 245 -16.87 -8.81 -12.85
CA LEU A 245 -16.15 -8.30 -11.67
C LEU A 245 -15.69 -6.83 -11.84
N LEU A 246 -15.34 -6.47 -13.08
CA LEU A 246 -14.85 -5.14 -13.44
C LEU A 246 -15.88 -4.41 -14.30
N ASN A 247 -17.08 -4.22 -13.74
CA ASN A 247 -18.19 -3.56 -14.41
C ASN A 247 -18.23 -2.05 -14.09
N PRO A 248 -18.14 -1.15 -15.09
CA PRO A 248 -18.27 0.30 -14.88
C PRO A 248 -19.59 0.73 -14.23
N LYS A 249 -20.68 -0.01 -14.45
CA LYS A 249 -22.00 0.28 -13.87
C LYS A 249 -22.14 -0.21 -12.43
N ASN A 250 -21.29 -1.14 -12.01
CA ASN A 250 -21.17 -1.64 -10.64
C ASN A 250 -19.71 -1.60 -10.18
N PRO A 251 -19.10 -0.41 -10.01
CA PRO A 251 -17.65 -0.26 -9.88
C PRO A 251 -17.18 -0.54 -8.44
N HIS A 252 -17.37 -1.77 -7.97
CA HIS A 252 -16.95 -2.20 -6.64
C HIS A 252 -15.49 -2.70 -6.64
N LYS A 253 -14.87 -2.61 -5.46
CA LYS A 253 -13.50 -3.07 -5.18
C LYS A 253 -13.44 -4.06 -4.03
N LEU A 254 -14.55 -4.77 -3.76
CA LEU A 254 -14.64 -5.80 -2.72
C LEU A 254 -13.55 -6.89 -2.84
N TRP A 255 -13.07 -7.18 -4.05
CA TRP A 255 -11.93 -8.07 -4.29
C TRP A 255 -10.63 -7.63 -3.59
N LYS A 256 -10.51 -6.35 -3.20
CA LYS A 256 -9.36 -5.84 -2.43
C LYS A 256 -9.38 -6.21 -0.95
N LEU A 257 -10.46 -6.82 -0.43
CA LEU A 257 -10.55 -7.22 0.98
C LEU A 257 -9.35 -8.06 1.42
N PHE A 258 -8.92 -9.01 0.60
CA PHE A 258 -7.76 -9.86 0.89
C PHE A 258 -6.42 -9.11 0.93
N SER A 259 -6.37 -7.88 0.43
CA SER A 259 -5.19 -7.03 0.50
C SER A 259 -5.29 -5.93 1.57
N ASP A 260 -6.42 -5.86 2.28
CA ASP A 260 -6.63 -4.87 3.33
C ASP A 260 -5.99 -5.35 4.65
N PRO A 261 -5.04 -4.60 5.25
CA PRO A 261 -4.42 -4.97 6.53
C PRO A 261 -5.40 -5.04 7.70
N LYS A 262 -6.59 -4.42 7.58
CA LYS A 262 -7.66 -4.51 8.59
C LYS A 262 -8.54 -5.74 8.41
N PHE A 263 -8.48 -6.40 7.26
CA PHE A 263 -9.24 -7.62 7.02
C PHE A 263 -8.63 -8.78 7.80
N LYS A 264 -9.48 -9.46 8.57
CA LYS A 264 -9.11 -10.69 9.27
C LYS A 264 -9.67 -11.87 8.48
N TYR A 265 -8.79 -12.75 8.03
CA TYR A 265 -9.16 -13.90 7.22
C TYR A 265 -10.14 -14.85 7.92
N ASP A 266 -10.06 -14.94 9.25
CA ASP A 266 -11.01 -15.74 10.06
C ASP A 266 -12.45 -15.20 10.00
N ASN A 267 -12.64 -13.94 9.59
CA ASN A 267 -13.95 -13.34 9.40
C ASN A 267 -14.47 -13.52 7.96
N ALA A 268 -13.82 -14.33 7.12
CA ALA A 268 -14.23 -14.52 5.73
C ALA A 268 -15.67 -15.06 5.61
N ASP A 269 -16.11 -15.92 6.53
CA ASP A 269 -17.48 -16.45 6.55
C ASP A 269 -18.52 -15.34 6.83
N ASP A 270 -18.26 -14.46 7.81
CA ASP A 270 -19.16 -13.33 8.11
C ASP A 270 -19.29 -12.36 6.92
N TRP A 271 -18.16 -12.08 6.26
CA TRP A 271 -18.15 -11.28 5.03
C TRP A 271 -18.90 -11.98 3.90
N SER A 272 -18.73 -13.29 3.75
CA SER A 272 -19.45 -14.08 2.74
C SER A 272 -20.95 -13.98 2.95
N ASP A 273 -21.42 -14.22 4.16
CA ASP A 273 -22.85 -14.19 4.50
C ASP A 273 -23.46 -12.80 4.31
N MET A 274 -22.72 -11.75 4.66
CA MET A 274 -23.13 -10.39 4.38
C MET A 274 -23.27 -10.14 2.88
N LEU A 275 -22.24 -10.46 2.09
CA LEU A 275 -22.25 -10.17 0.65
C LEU A 275 -23.29 -11.01 -0.10
N SER A 276 -23.51 -12.27 0.28
CA SER A 276 -24.58 -13.10 -0.27
C SER A 276 -25.98 -12.58 0.08
N LYS A 277 -26.18 -11.93 1.24
CA LYS A 277 -27.44 -11.24 1.56
C LYS A 277 -27.62 -9.99 0.70
N ILE A 278 -26.56 -9.21 0.52
CA ILE A 278 -26.58 -8.01 -0.32
C ILE A 278 -26.90 -8.38 -1.77
N ALA A 279 -26.25 -9.39 -2.33
CA ALA A 279 -26.50 -9.88 -3.69
C ALA A 279 -27.98 -10.27 -3.88
N ARG A 280 -28.54 -11.06 -2.95
CA ARG A 280 -29.96 -11.46 -2.98
C ARG A 280 -30.92 -10.27 -2.86
N ASN A 281 -30.67 -9.33 -1.96
CA ASN A 281 -31.53 -8.18 -1.73
C ASN A 281 -31.47 -7.12 -2.86
N SER A 282 -30.49 -7.26 -3.74
CA SER A 282 -30.29 -6.37 -4.89
C SER A 282 -30.43 -7.12 -6.21
N ASP A 283 -31.06 -8.29 -6.21
CA ASP A 283 -31.27 -9.07 -7.43
C ASP A 283 -32.00 -8.24 -8.50
N GLY A 284 -31.60 -8.42 -9.76
CA GLY A 284 -32.05 -7.60 -10.90
C GLY A 284 -31.52 -6.16 -10.93
N GLN A 285 -30.80 -5.67 -9.91
CA GLN A 285 -30.15 -4.35 -9.95
C GLN A 285 -28.76 -4.45 -10.56
N GLU A 286 -28.41 -3.52 -11.44
CA GLU A 286 -27.06 -3.43 -12.00
C GLU A 286 -26.03 -2.99 -10.92
N ASN A 287 -26.32 -1.91 -10.20
CA ASN A 287 -25.42 -1.33 -9.21
C ASN A 287 -25.81 -1.76 -7.79
N LYS A 288 -24.91 -2.43 -7.07
CA LYS A 288 -25.21 -2.97 -5.73
C LYS A 288 -24.82 -2.04 -4.56
N LYS A 289 -24.32 -0.83 -4.85
CA LYS A 289 -23.79 0.12 -3.87
C LYS A 289 -24.80 0.48 -2.79
N GLU A 290 -26.01 0.87 -3.18
CA GLU A 290 -27.03 1.29 -2.21
C GLU A 290 -27.48 0.12 -1.33
N ALA A 291 -27.62 -1.08 -1.88
CA ALA A 291 -27.93 -2.28 -1.10
C ALA A 291 -26.82 -2.61 -0.08
N PHE A 292 -25.55 -2.47 -0.48
CA PHE A 292 -24.41 -2.65 0.41
C PHE A 292 -24.45 -1.66 1.59
N PHE A 293 -24.60 -0.36 1.31
CA PHE A 293 -24.62 0.65 2.37
C PHE A 293 -25.90 0.61 3.21
N LYS A 294 -27.04 0.20 2.65
CA LYS A 294 -28.28 -0.04 3.39
C LYS A 294 -28.10 -1.18 4.40
N TYR A 295 -27.52 -2.30 3.99
CA TYR A 295 -27.25 -3.41 4.90
C TYR A 295 -26.36 -2.98 6.07
N LEU A 296 -25.28 -2.25 5.79
CA LEU A 296 -24.40 -1.74 6.85
C LEU A 296 -25.11 -0.74 7.77
N LYS A 297 -25.99 0.11 7.23
CA LYS A 297 -26.80 1.05 8.03
C LYS A 297 -27.77 0.32 8.96
N GLU A 298 -28.42 -0.73 8.47
CA GLU A 298 -29.29 -1.59 9.29
C GLU A 298 -28.53 -2.28 10.42
N LYS A 299 -27.28 -2.70 10.17
CA LYS A 299 -26.41 -3.29 11.20
C LYS A 299 -25.86 -2.27 12.20
N ALA A 300 -25.61 -1.05 11.76
CA ALA A 300 -25.21 0.04 12.66
C ALA A 300 -26.35 0.48 13.58
N GLY A 301 -27.61 0.34 13.15
CA GLY A 301 -28.77 0.81 13.89
C GLY A 301 -28.64 2.29 14.26
N ASP A 302 -28.92 2.61 15.52
CA ASP A 302 -28.83 3.97 16.06
C ASP A 302 -27.46 4.31 16.66
N ASP A 303 -26.46 3.43 16.54
CA ASP A 303 -25.10 3.67 17.07
C ASP A 303 -24.46 4.87 16.33
N PRO A 304 -24.21 6.02 17.01
CA PRO A 304 -23.69 7.21 16.34
C PRO A 304 -22.28 7.00 15.76
N PHE A 305 -21.45 6.20 16.45
CA PHE A 305 -20.08 5.94 16.05
C PHE A 305 -20.03 5.07 14.79
N LEU A 306 -20.79 3.97 14.75
CA LEU A 306 -20.85 3.09 13.58
C LEU A 306 -21.42 3.84 12.36
N ASN A 307 -22.40 4.71 12.59
CA ASN A 307 -22.96 5.55 11.54
C ASN A 307 -21.96 6.59 11.01
N GLU A 308 -21.14 7.20 11.86
CA GLU A 308 -20.05 8.08 11.42
C GLU A 308 -19.01 7.31 10.60
N GLN A 309 -18.62 6.11 11.04
CA GLN A 309 -17.68 5.25 10.30
C GLN A 309 -18.25 4.86 8.93
N LEU A 310 -19.53 4.51 8.87
CA LEU A 310 -20.21 4.17 7.61
C LEU A 310 -20.17 5.34 6.62
N ASN A 311 -20.45 6.56 7.08
CA ASN A 311 -20.38 7.76 6.26
C ASN A 311 -18.96 8.02 5.75
N LYS A 312 -17.93 7.81 6.58
CA LYS A 312 -16.52 7.92 6.17
C LYS A 312 -16.16 6.89 5.10
N VAL A 313 -16.53 5.64 5.30
CA VAL A 313 -16.28 4.54 4.33
C VAL A 313 -16.96 4.84 2.98
N ARG A 314 -18.20 5.35 3.02
CA ARG A 314 -18.95 5.75 1.81
C ARG A 314 -18.29 6.92 1.09
N ALA A 315 -17.90 7.97 1.82
CA ALA A 315 -17.27 9.16 1.25
C ALA A 315 -15.90 8.86 0.63
N LYS A 316 -15.12 7.98 1.26
CA LYS A 316 -13.79 7.57 0.80
C LYS A 316 -13.80 6.53 -0.33
N LYS A 317 -14.98 6.04 -0.72
CA LYS A 317 -15.16 5.08 -1.83
C LYS A 317 -14.35 3.79 -1.65
N CYS A 318 -14.26 3.29 -0.42
CA CYS A 318 -13.39 2.15 -0.10
C CYS A 318 -13.85 0.83 -0.73
N PHE A 319 -15.16 0.63 -0.89
CA PHE A 319 -15.72 -0.59 -1.47
C PHE A 319 -16.41 -0.37 -2.82
N PHE A 320 -16.93 0.84 -3.08
CA PHE A 320 -17.63 1.21 -4.30
C PHE A 320 -17.20 2.60 -4.74
N ARG A 321 -16.90 2.79 -6.04
CA ARG A 321 -16.57 4.11 -6.60
C ARG A 321 -17.79 5.03 -6.75
#